data_AF-A0A7V6CE30-F1
#
_entry.id   AF-A0A7V6CE30-F1
#
_cell.length_a   1.000
_cell.length_b   1.000
_cell.length_c   1.000
_cell.angle_alpha   90.00
_cell.angle_beta   90.00
_cell.angle_gamma   90.00
#
_symmetry.space_group_name_H-M   'P 1'
#
loop_
_entity.id
_entity.type
_entity.pdbx_description
1 polymer ?
#
loop_
_entity_poly.entity_id
_entity_poly.type
_entity_poly.pdbx_seq_one_letter_code
_entity_poly.pdbx_strand_id
1 'polypeptide(L)'
;MSSRLIEIFEDEKLVEKIKRRLPYLFQLAELESSRAGKIGMEVGSVREKIIVALLIYKFGEANVETEIPITEPEVDVKLFGEPVSIKTITGKSFGGVKLIWTVDPQKAKEFRQNYYPHSDILLVQINWNNRGGFYYIPLNVQKRLFDKIGREKYIKLPKLGTNPRGVEITKEALSNLVKDSDCRKIEINWQRTKIEFNPYKRWVDLWRED
;
A
#
# COMPACT_ATOMS: atom_id res chain seq x y z
N MET A 1 -1.03 -0.36 -23.24
CA MET A 1 -1.12 -1.80 -22.94
C MET A 1 -1.83 -1.97 -21.61
N SER A 2 -2.59 -3.05 -21.44
CA SER A 2 -3.17 -3.36 -20.14
C SER A 2 -2.05 -3.78 -19.17
N SER A 3 -2.04 -3.25 -17.95
CA SER A 3 -1.04 -3.62 -16.94
C SER A 3 -1.14 -5.11 -16.62
N ARG A 4 0.02 -5.78 -16.52
CA ARG A 4 0.13 -7.20 -16.14
C ARG A 4 -0.49 -7.47 -14.76
N LEU A 5 -0.62 -6.42 -13.92
CA LEU A 5 -1.30 -6.48 -12.62
C LEU A 5 -2.74 -7.00 -12.70
N ILE A 6 -3.46 -6.81 -13.82
CA ILE A 6 -4.83 -7.30 -13.98
C ILE A 6 -4.89 -8.83 -13.86
N GLU A 7 -3.85 -9.55 -14.27
CA GLU A 7 -3.79 -11.02 -14.20
C GLU A 7 -3.91 -11.56 -12.78
N ILE A 8 -3.58 -10.77 -11.74
CA ILE A 8 -3.79 -11.14 -10.34
C ILE A 8 -5.28 -11.27 -10.03
N PHE A 9 -6.11 -10.41 -10.62
CA PHE A 9 -7.54 -10.30 -10.35
C PHE A 9 -8.37 -11.25 -11.21
N GLU A 10 -7.80 -11.76 -12.30
CA GLU A 10 -8.41 -12.76 -13.19
C GLU A 10 -8.02 -14.20 -12.82
N ASP A 11 -6.92 -14.39 -12.08
CA ASP A 11 -6.50 -15.71 -11.58
C ASP A 11 -7.31 -16.12 -10.34
N GLU A 12 -8.40 -16.85 -10.55
CA GLU A 12 -9.30 -17.31 -9.47
C GLU A 12 -8.57 -18.04 -8.33
N LYS A 13 -7.58 -18.88 -8.65
CA LYS A 13 -6.82 -19.62 -7.63
C LYS A 13 -5.98 -18.67 -6.78
N LEU A 14 -5.36 -17.68 -7.41
CA LEU A 14 -4.61 -16.65 -6.71
C LEU A 14 -5.52 -15.74 -5.89
N VAL A 15 -6.67 -15.33 -6.43
CA VAL A 15 -7.68 -14.54 -5.72
C VAL A 15 -8.11 -15.24 -4.43
N GLU A 16 -8.43 -16.53 -4.49
CA GLU A 16 -8.82 -17.30 -3.30
C GLU A 16 -7.65 -17.46 -2.31
N LYS A 17 -6.42 -17.64 -2.82
CA LYS A 17 -5.22 -17.66 -1.97
C LYS A 17 -5.02 -16.33 -1.25
N ILE A 18 -5.20 -15.19 -1.93
CA ILE A 18 -5.11 -13.84 -1.36
C ILE A 18 -6.15 -13.65 -0.27
N LYS A 19 -7.44 -13.94 -0.56
CA LYS A 19 -8.53 -13.81 0.42
C LYS A 19 -8.25 -14.58 1.71
N ARG A 20 -7.72 -15.81 1.57
CA ARG A 20 -7.42 -16.70 2.71
C ARG A 20 -6.14 -16.32 3.46
N ARG A 21 -5.07 -15.96 2.75
CA ARG A 21 -3.72 -15.83 3.34
C ARG A 21 -3.34 -14.40 3.71
N LEU A 22 -3.80 -13.39 2.95
CA LEU A 22 -3.37 -12.02 3.16
C LEU A 22 -3.70 -11.49 4.57
N PRO A 23 -4.88 -11.78 5.17
CA PRO A 23 -5.14 -11.43 6.57
C PRO A 23 -4.10 -11.99 7.53
N TYR A 24 -3.78 -13.27 7.43
CA TYR A 24 -2.77 -13.90 8.28
C TYR A 24 -1.38 -13.26 8.12
N LEU A 25 -0.93 -13.04 6.88
CA LEU A 25 0.37 -12.43 6.59
C LEU A 25 0.46 -10.99 7.14
N PHE A 26 -0.61 -10.21 7.00
CA PHE A 26 -0.64 -8.84 7.52
C PHE A 26 -0.78 -8.80 9.04
N GLN A 27 -1.35 -9.83 9.67
CA GLN A 27 -1.32 -9.99 11.12
C GLN A 27 0.10 -10.27 11.61
N LEU A 28 0.88 -11.10 10.91
CA LEU A 28 2.31 -11.30 11.22
C LEU A 28 3.09 -9.98 11.11
N ALA A 29 2.88 -9.22 10.03
CA ALA A 29 3.50 -7.91 9.87
C ALA A 29 3.18 -6.95 11.03
N GLU A 30 1.92 -6.94 11.50
CA GLU A 30 1.53 -6.15 12.68
C GLU A 30 2.26 -6.62 13.94
N LEU A 31 2.37 -7.93 14.17
CA LEU A 31 3.04 -8.49 15.35
C LEU A 31 4.55 -8.17 15.35
N GLU A 32 5.20 -8.26 14.19
CA GLU A 32 6.61 -7.90 13.99
C GLU A 32 6.86 -6.40 14.18
N SER A 33 5.89 -5.57 13.83
CA SER A 33 5.97 -4.10 13.87
C SER A 33 5.23 -3.52 15.06
N SER A 34 5.10 -4.26 16.17
CA SER A 34 4.37 -3.81 17.35
C SER A 34 5.26 -3.74 18.58
N ARG A 35 5.00 -2.72 19.41
CA ARG A 35 5.53 -2.62 20.77
C ARG A 35 4.38 -2.41 21.75
N ALA A 36 4.28 -3.27 22.76
CA ALA A 36 3.19 -3.24 23.75
C ALA A 36 1.79 -3.18 23.12
N GLY A 37 1.57 -3.95 22.04
CA GLY A 37 0.29 -4.00 21.32
C GLY A 37 -0.04 -2.76 20.48
N LYS A 38 0.89 -1.80 20.36
CA LYS A 38 0.78 -0.65 19.45
C LYS A 38 1.60 -0.90 18.20
N ILE A 39 0.94 -0.80 17.05
CA ILE A 39 1.54 -1.00 15.73
C ILE A 39 2.29 0.29 15.34
N GLY A 40 3.58 0.17 15.02
CA GLY A 40 4.41 1.24 14.51
C GLY A 40 4.15 1.52 13.02
N MET A 41 4.68 2.63 12.52
CA MET A 41 4.47 3.04 11.12
C MET A 41 5.26 2.18 10.13
N GLU A 42 6.36 1.57 10.59
CA GLU A 42 7.21 0.64 9.85
C GLU A 42 6.46 -0.61 9.34
N VAL A 43 5.28 -0.90 9.91
CA VAL A 43 4.38 -1.94 9.41
C VAL A 43 4.04 -1.76 7.92
N GLY A 44 4.04 -0.51 7.43
CA GLY A 44 3.81 -0.20 6.02
C GLY A 44 4.83 -0.90 5.13
N SER A 45 6.13 -0.76 5.46
CA SER A 45 7.24 -1.36 4.72
C SER A 45 7.24 -2.89 4.82
N VAL A 46 6.82 -3.47 5.95
CA VAL A 46 6.69 -4.94 6.07
C VAL A 46 5.55 -5.46 5.19
N ARG A 47 4.40 -4.74 5.16
CA ARG A 47 3.26 -5.10 4.30
C ARG A 47 3.57 -4.94 2.82
N GLU A 48 4.34 -3.93 2.45
CA GLU A 48 4.84 -3.72 1.09
C GLU A 48 5.65 -4.94 0.63
N LYS A 49 6.61 -5.41 1.44
CA LYS A 49 7.38 -6.64 1.15
C LYS A 49 6.49 -7.86 0.93
N ILE A 50 5.38 -7.99 1.66
CA ILE A 50 4.41 -9.09 1.45
C ILE A 50 3.74 -8.98 0.07
N ILE A 51 3.40 -7.78 -0.38
CA ILE A 51 2.79 -7.56 -1.71
C ILE A 51 3.83 -7.74 -2.82
N VAL A 52 5.06 -7.28 -2.63
CA VAL A 52 6.17 -7.55 -3.56
C VAL A 52 6.42 -9.06 -3.69
N ALA A 53 6.43 -9.80 -2.59
CA ALA A 53 6.55 -11.26 -2.59
C ALA A 53 5.39 -11.95 -3.33
N LEU A 54 4.16 -11.39 -3.29
CA LEU A 54 3.03 -11.85 -4.10
C LEU A 54 3.28 -11.65 -5.60
N LEU A 55 3.86 -10.51 -5.99
CA LEU A 55 4.24 -10.23 -7.38
C LEU A 55 5.32 -11.21 -7.86
N ILE A 56 6.36 -11.43 -7.05
CA ILE A 56 7.41 -12.43 -7.33
C ILE A 56 6.79 -13.81 -7.49
N TYR A 57 5.89 -14.21 -6.58
CA TYR A 57 5.22 -15.50 -6.66
C TYR A 57 4.42 -15.69 -7.95
N LYS A 58 3.74 -14.64 -8.45
CA LYS A 58 2.90 -14.72 -9.64
C LYS A 58 3.68 -14.58 -10.94
N PHE A 59 4.66 -13.68 -10.98
CA PHE A 59 5.33 -13.27 -12.22
C PHE A 59 6.79 -13.73 -12.30
N GLY A 60 7.37 -14.25 -11.22
CA GLY A 60 8.76 -14.68 -11.15
C GLY A 60 9.72 -13.53 -10.83
N GLU A 61 10.81 -13.84 -10.12
CA GLU A 61 11.82 -12.85 -9.67
C GLU A 61 12.40 -12.03 -10.83
N ALA A 62 12.67 -12.67 -11.98
CA ALA A 62 13.23 -12.01 -13.16
C ALA A 62 12.35 -10.89 -13.74
N ASN A 63 11.06 -10.85 -13.38
CA ASN A 63 10.10 -9.86 -13.88
C ASN A 63 9.71 -8.81 -12.83
N VAL A 64 10.31 -8.87 -11.63
CA VAL A 64 9.97 -7.99 -10.51
C VAL A 64 11.24 -7.34 -9.98
N GLU A 65 11.42 -6.06 -10.26
CA GLU A 65 12.57 -5.28 -9.77
C GLU A 65 12.24 -4.72 -8.38
N THR A 66 12.95 -5.21 -7.36
CA THR A 66 12.74 -4.85 -5.95
C THR A 66 13.76 -3.86 -5.40
N GLU A 67 14.90 -3.69 -6.08
CA GLU A 67 15.99 -2.80 -5.65
C GLU A 67 15.68 -1.34 -6.01
N ILE A 68 14.53 -0.86 -5.52
CA ILE A 68 14.10 0.53 -5.61
C ILE A 68 14.51 1.22 -4.30
N PRO A 69 15.18 2.38 -4.33
CA PRO A 69 15.51 3.11 -3.12
C PRO A 69 14.25 3.40 -2.30
N ILE A 70 14.30 3.18 -0.98
CA ILE A 70 13.17 3.51 -0.08
C ILE A 70 12.80 5.01 -0.07
N THR A 71 13.69 5.86 -0.60
CA THR A 71 13.48 7.29 -0.77
C THR A 71 12.90 7.65 -2.14
N GLU A 72 12.76 6.69 -3.06
CA GLU A 72 12.14 6.90 -4.36
C GLU A 72 10.68 7.31 -4.14
N PRO A 73 10.24 8.45 -4.71
CA PRO A 73 8.85 8.86 -4.57
C PRO A 73 7.92 7.88 -5.26
N GLU A 74 6.99 7.29 -4.49
CA GLU A 74 5.84 6.49 -4.95
C GLU A 74 6.13 5.15 -5.63
N VAL A 75 7.32 4.91 -6.15
CA VAL A 75 7.66 3.63 -6.77
C VAL A 75 8.22 2.70 -5.71
N ASP A 76 7.49 1.63 -5.43
CA ASP A 76 7.89 0.63 -4.42
C ASP A 76 8.47 -0.63 -5.09
N VAL A 77 8.08 -0.88 -6.34
CA VAL A 77 8.52 -2.03 -7.15
C VAL A 77 8.29 -1.72 -8.63
N LYS A 78 9.04 -2.37 -9.53
CA LYS A 78 8.68 -2.41 -10.95
C LYS A 78 8.30 -3.82 -11.39
N LEU A 79 7.23 -3.93 -12.17
CA LEU A 79 6.73 -5.18 -12.73
C LEU A 79 6.88 -5.11 -14.26
N PHE A 80 7.73 -5.97 -14.83
CA PHE A 80 8.13 -5.89 -16.25
C PHE A 80 8.61 -4.47 -16.65
N GLY A 81 9.39 -3.81 -15.79
CA GLY A 81 9.88 -2.44 -16.02
C GLY A 81 8.91 -1.32 -15.68
N GLU A 82 7.62 -1.62 -15.46
CA GLU A 82 6.58 -0.62 -15.19
C GLU A 82 6.49 -0.31 -13.69
N PRO A 83 6.46 0.97 -13.27
CA PRO A 83 6.45 1.36 -11.86
C PRO A 83 5.11 1.10 -11.19
N VAL A 84 5.16 0.54 -9.97
CA VAL A 84 3.99 0.25 -9.14
C VAL A 84 4.18 0.84 -7.75
N SER A 85 3.18 1.59 -7.29
CA SER A 85 3.06 2.02 -5.90
C SER A 85 2.20 1.04 -5.11
N ILE A 86 2.68 0.61 -3.96
CA ILE A 86 1.98 -0.22 -2.99
C ILE A 86 1.60 0.64 -1.80
N LYS A 87 0.30 0.74 -1.52
CA LYS A 87 -0.21 1.53 -0.40
C LYS A 87 -1.08 0.67 0.50
N THR A 88 -0.94 0.83 1.81
CA THR A 88 -1.83 0.15 2.78
C THR A 88 -2.51 1.15 3.69
N ILE A 89 -3.77 0.88 4.03
CA ILE A 89 -4.56 1.66 4.98
C ILE A 89 -5.30 0.74 5.93
N THR A 90 -5.57 1.24 7.14
CA THR A 90 -6.36 0.54 8.14
C THR A 90 -7.63 1.32 8.47
N GLY A 91 -8.75 0.62 8.52
CA GLY A 91 -10.07 1.15 8.87
C GLY A 91 -11.02 1.31 7.69
N LYS A 92 -12.23 1.77 7.99
CA LYS A 92 -13.33 1.91 7.02
C LYS A 92 -13.14 3.06 6.01
N SER A 93 -12.30 4.04 6.32
CA SER A 93 -12.14 5.26 5.51
C SER A 93 -10.92 5.18 4.59
N PHE A 94 -11.06 5.66 3.36
CA PHE A 94 -9.97 5.84 2.38
C PHE A 94 -9.16 7.12 2.63
N GLY A 95 -8.91 7.47 3.89
CA GLY A 95 -8.16 8.69 4.25
C GLY A 95 -6.75 8.38 4.77
N GLY A 96 -5.85 9.35 4.71
CA GLY A 96 -4.53 9.26 5.34
C GLY A 96 -3.44 8.61 4.49
N VAL A 97 -3.74 8.20 3.26
CA VAL A 97 -2.77 7.65 2.30
C VAL A 97 -1.80 8.72 1.86
N LYS A 98 -0.51 8.45 1.99
CA LYS A 98 0.56 9.38 1.65
C LYS A 98 0.95 9.27 0.18
N LEU A 99 1.13 10.42 -0.45
CA LEU A 99 1.79 10.55 -1.75
C LEU A 99 3.30 10.79 -1.55
N ILE A 100 3.67 11.53 -0.50
CA ILE A 100 5.07 11.75 -0.11
C ILE A 100 5.16 12.02 1.40
N TRP A 101 6.28 11.61 2.02
CA TRP A 101 6.56 11.75 3.45
C TRP A 101 7.17 13.11 3.83
N THR A 102 6.76 14.21 3.19
CA THR A 102 7.23 15.57 3.52
C THR A 102 6.24 16.36 4.36
N VAL A 103 6.71 16.93 5.46
CA VAL A 103 5.94 17.82 6.34
C VAL A 103 6.39 19.28 6.25
N ASP A 104 7.48 19.54 5.54
CA ASP A 104 7.96 20.90 5.29
C ASP A 104 6.93 21.66 4.42
N PRO A 105 6.42 22.82 4.87
CA PRO A 105 5.36 23.53 4.15
C PRO A 105 5.73 23.94 2.73
N GLN A 106 7.00 24.33 2.49
CA GLN A 106 7.45 24.78 1.18
C GLN A 106 7.56 23.59 0.21
N LYS A 107 8.24 22.52 0.62
CA LYS A 107 8.35 21.29 -0.16
C LYS A 107 7.00 20.61 -0.39
N ALA A 108 6.09 20.66 0.58
CA ALA A 108 4.75 20.13 0.40
C ALA A 108 3.95 20.93 -0.65
N LYS A 109 4.10 22.26 -0.65
CA LYS A 109 3.48 23.13 -1.66
C LYS A 109 4.08 22.91 -3.05
N GLU A 110 5.40 22.80 -3.13
CA GLU A 110 6.13 22.48 -4.37
C GLU A 110 5.71 21.12 -4.93
N PHE A 111 5.66 20.09 -4.08
CA PHE A 111 5.15 18.77 -4.46
C PHE A 111 3.76 18.87 -5.06
N ARG A 112 2.81 19.55 -4.40
CA ARG A 112 1.46 19.73 -4.95
C ARG A 112 1.44 20.45 -6.30
N GLN A 113 2.40 21.35 -6.54
CA GLN A 113 2.47 22.11 -7.79
C GLN A 113 3.02 21.28 -8.96
N ASN A 114 3.91 20.33 -8.67
CA ASN A 114 4.63 19.57 -9.68
C ASN A 114 4.15 18.12 -9.82
N TYR A 115 3.42 17.61 -8.83
CA TYR A 115 2.91 16.25 -8.83
C TYR A 115 1.95 16.00 -9.99
N TYR A 116 2.16 14.85 -10.63
CA TYR A 116 1.21 14.20 -11.51
C TYR A 116 1.32 12.69 -11.29
N PRO A 117 0.19 11.93 -11.26
CA PRO A 117 0.25 10.49 -11.10
C PRO A 117 1.16 9.86 -12.17
N HIS A 118 2.05 8.95 -11.76
CA HIS A 118 3.05 8.36 -12.66
C HIS A 118 3.27 6.85 -12.50
N SER A 119 2.63 6.19 -11.54
CA SER A 119 2.67 4.74 -11.34
C SER A 119 1.28 4.14 -11.14
N ASP A 120 1.13 2.86 -11.45
CA ASP A 120 -0.06 2.09 -11.05
C ASP A 120 -0.11 1.98 -9.52
N ILE A 121 -1.31 1.88 -8.92
CA ILE A 121 -1.44 1.67 -7.47
C ILE A 121 -2.02 0.29 -7.15
N LEU A 122 -1.32 -0.45 -6.30
CA LEU A 122 -1.84 -1.57 -5.52
C LEU A 122 -2.20 -1.07 -4.12
N LEU A 123 -3.50 -0.95 -3.83
CA LEU A 123 -3.99 -0.48 -2.53
C LEU A 123 -4.57 -1.64 -1.72
N VAL A 124 -4.14 -1.80 -0.47
CA VAL A 124 -4.75 -2.74 0.48
C VAL A 124 -5.48 -1.97 1.59
N GLN A 125 -6.81 -2.08 1.59
CA GLN A 125 -7.66 -1.62 2.68
C GLN A 125 -7.86 -2.74 3.71
N ILE A 126 -7.22 -2.59 4.86
CA ILE A 126 -7.29 -3.49 6.00
C ILE A 126 -8.42 -3.04 6.91
N ASN A 127 -9.35 -3.94 7.24
CA ASN A 127 -10.49 -3.59 8.08
C ASN A 127 -10.85 -4.75 9.01
N TRP A 128 -10.04 -4.96 10.06
CA TRP A 128 -10.18 -6.09 10.99
C TRP A 128 -11.60 -6.29 11.50
N ASN A 129 -12.02 -7.55 11.54
CA ASN A 129 -13.35 -8.04 11.86
C ASN A 129 -14.45 -7.50 10.92
N ASN A 130 -14.08 -7.12 9.70
CA ASN A 130 -14.98 -6.54 8.72
C ASN A 130 -14.43 -6.74 7.29
N ARG A 131 -15.18 -6.24 6.30
CA ARG A 131 -14.79 -6.25 4.90
C ARG A 131 -13.86 -5.09 4.57
N GLY A 132 -12.79 -5.40 3.87
CA GLY A 132 -11.91 -4.45 3.20
C GLY A 132 -11.66 -4.93 1.78
N GLY A 133 -10.48 -4.64 1.24
CA GLY A 133 -10.14 -5.15 -0.09
C GLY A 133 -8.72 -4.91 -0.51
N PHE A 134 -8.32 -5.66 -1.52
CA PHE A 134 -7.11 -5.44 -2.29
C PHE A 134 -7.52 -4.89 -3.65
N TYR A 135 -6.99 -3.73 -4.03
CA TYR A 135 -7.40 -2.96 -5.19
C TYR A 135 -6.22 -2.76 -6.13
N TYR A 136 -6.50 -2.82 -7.43
CA TYR A 136 -5.64 -2.29 -8.47
C TYR A 136 -6.30 -1.06 -9.06
N ILE A 137 -5.56 0.05 -9.02
CA ILE A 137 -5.96 1.36 -9.52
C ILE A 137 -5.00 1.74 -10.67
N PRO A 138 -5.43 1.59 -11.92
CA PRO A 138 -4.62 1.92 -13.08
C PRO A 138 -4.16 3.39 -13.11
N LEU A 139 -2.97 3.64 -13.61
CA LEU A 139 -2.41 4.99 -13.79
C LEU A 139 -3.31 5.89 -14.64
N ASN A 140 -3.88 5.37 -15.73
CA ASN A 140 -4.79 6.16 -16.59
C ASN A 140 -6.06 6.60 -15.85
N VAL A 141 -6.58 5.79 -14.93
CA VAL A 141 -7.72 6.14 -14.07
C VAL A 141 -7.34 7.27 -13.11
N GLN A 142 -6.14 7.18 -12.53
CA GLN A 142 -5.61 8.23 -11.66
C GLN A 142 -5.47 9.56 -12.40
N LYS A 143 -4.86 9.54 -13.59
CA LYS A 143 -4.69 10.72 -14.46
C LYS A 143 -6.03 11.34 -14.86
N ARG A 144 -6.97 10.51 -15.35
CA ARG A 144 -8.33 10.94 -15.71
C ARG A 144 -9.06 11.63 -14.54
N LEU A 145 -8.97 11.06 -13.33
CA LEU A 145 -9.58 11.69 -12.16
C LEU A 145 -8.83 12.98 -11.78
N PHE A 146 -7.50 12.95 -11.78
CA PHE A 146 -6.65 14.09 -11.44
C PHE A 146 -6.96 15.30 -12.33
N ASP A 147 -7.03 15.10 -13.64
CA ASP A 147 -7.35 16.14 -14.63
C ASP A 147 -8.78 16.68 -14.42
N LYS A 148 -9.72 15.82 -14.03
CA LYS A 148 -11.12 16.19 -13.79
C LYS A 148 -11.32 17.03 -12.53
N ILE A 149 -10.68 16.67 -11.42
CA ILE A 149 -10.94 17.32 -10.11
C ILE A 149 -9.93 18.41 -9.75
N GLY A 150 -8.77 18.42 -10.41
CA GLY A 150 -7.67 19.33 -10.13
C GLY A 150 -6.84 18.92 -8.91
N ARG A 151 -5.60 19.40 -8.87
CA ARG A 151 -4.59 19.06 -7.85
C ARG A 151 -5.02 19.41 -6.43
N GLU A 152 -5.75 20.50 -6.22
CA GLU A 152 -6.19 20.94 -4.89
C GLU A 152 -7.20 19.99 -4.26
N LYS A 153 -8.05 19.37 -5.08
CA LYS A 153 -9.02 18.37 -4.64
C LYS A 153 -8.44 16.96 -4.64
N TYR A 154 -7.36 16.72 -5.38
CA TYR A 154 -6.65 15.44 -5.37
C TYR A 154 -5.66 15.34 -4.19
N ILE A 155 -4.97 16.43 -3.88
CA ILE A 155 -3.82 16.48 -2.97
C ILE A 155 -4.15 17.32 -1.74
N LYS A 156 -4.07 16.69 -0.57
CA LYS A 156 -4.22 17.32 0.73
C LYS A 156 -2.85 17.62 1.34
N LEU A 157 -2.59 18.91 1.55
CA LEU A 157 -1.38 19.34 2.26
C LEU A 157 -1.44 19.00 3.75
N PRO A 158 -0.27 18.81 4.40
CA PRO A 158 -0.18 18.68 5.85
C PRO A 158 -0.83 19.88 6.56
N LYS A 159 -1.61 19.65 7.62
CA LYS A 159 -2.24 20.72 8.39
C LYS A 159 -1.22 21.39 9.32
N LEU A 160 -1.03 22.71 9.16
CA LEU A 160 -0.18 23.51 10.04
C LEU A 160 -0.65 23.44 11.51
N GLY A 161 0.29 23.45 12.44
CA GLY A 161 0.00 23.34 13.88
C GLY A 161 -0.45 21.95 14.33
N THR A 162 -0.29 20.93 13.50
CA THR A 162 -0.49 19.52 13.88
C THR A 162 0.79 18.72 13.69
N ASN A 163 0.79 17.41 14.00
CA ASN A 163 1.93 16.51 13.76
C ASN A 163 1.64 15.55 12.58
N PRO A 164 1.50 16.07 11.35
CA PRO A 164 1.24 15.24 10.17
C PRO A 164 2.48 14.43 9.80
N ARG A 165 2.32 13.52 8.85
CA ARG A 165 3.41 12.65 8.37
C ARG A 165 3.66 12.77 6.88
N GLY A 166 3.01 13.70 6.19
CA GLY A 166 3.23 13.88 4.76
C GLY A 166 2.04 14.48 4.03
N VAL A 167 2.22 14.66 2.73
CA VAL A 167 1.16 15.04 1.79
C VAL A 167 0.31 13.81 1.48
N GLU A 168 -1.01 13.98 1.45
CA GLU A 168 -1.97 12.90 1.27
C GLU A 168 -2.71 13.01 -0.05
N ILE A 169 -3.13 11.88 -0.62
CA ILE A 169 -4.27 11.88 -1.54
C ILE A 169 -5.54 12.13 -0.71
N THR A 170 -6.46 12.95 -1.20
CA THR A 170 -7.70 13.22 -0.47
C THR A 170 -8.55 11.96 -0.35
N LYS A 171 -9.33 11.87 0.73
CA LYS A 171 -10.31 10.80 0.93
C LYS A 171 -11.29 10.73 -0.24
N GLU A 172 -11.72 11.88 -0.74
CA GLU A 172 -12.66 11.98 -1.86
C GLU A 172 -12.03 11.43 -3.14
N ALA A 173 -10.81 11.85 -3.49
CA ALA A 173 -10.12 11.33 -4.67
C ALA A 173 -9.94 9.81 -4.58
N LEU A 174 -9.40 9.29 -3.48
CA LEU A 174 -9.18 7.85 -3.33
C LEU A 174 -10.50 7.06 -3.34
N SER A 175 -11.57 7.60 -2.73
CA SER A 175 -12.89 6.96 -2.76
C SER A 175 -13.51 6.93 -4.17
N ASN A 176 -13.21 7.91 -5.02
CA ASN A 176 -13.64 7.91 -6.42
C ASN A 176 -12.83 6.91 -7.24
N LEU A 177 -11.51 6.85 -7.05
CA LEU A 177 -10.63 5.90 -7.75
C LEU A 177 -11.08 4.45 -7.53
N VAL A 178 -11.27 4.03 -6.27
CA VAL A 178 -11.62 2.62 -5.96
C VAL A 178 -13.03 2.21 -6.43
N LYS A 179 -13.86 3.15 -6.89
CA LYS A 179 -15.20 2.91 -7.43
C LYS A 179 -15.25 2.96 -8.96
N ASP A 180 -14.16 3.39 -9.61
CA ASP A 180 -14.08 3.45 -11.06
C ASP A 180 -14.18 2.03 -11.66
N SER A 181 -14.87 1.89 -12.78
CA SER A 181 -15.12 0.59 -13.45
C SER A 181 -13.84 -0.06 -13.99
N ASP A 182 -12.81 0.75 -14.27
CA ASP A 182 -11.53 0.26 -14.78
C ASP A 182 -10.64 -0.29 -13.65
N CYS A 183 -10.95 0.03 -12.39
CA CYS A 183 -10.27 -0.55 -11.25
C CYS A 183 -10.67 -2.01 -11.04
N ARG A 184 -9.80 -2.76 -10.36
CA ARG A 184 -10.09 -4.15 -9.94
C ARG A 184 -10.05 -4.25 -8.43
N LYS A 185 -10.88 -5.13 -7.87
CA LYS A 185 -11.01 -5.35 -6.43
C LYS A 185 -11.12 -6.84 -6.13
N ILE A 186 -10.33 -7.29 -5.15
CA ILE A 186 -10.58 -8.52 -4.39
C ILE A 186 -11.15 -8.10 -3.05
N GLU A 187 -12.40 -8.45 -2.78
CA GLU A 187 -12.99 -8.24 -1.45
C GLU A 187 -12.41 -9.25 -0.45
N ILE A 188 -12.00 -8.74 0.72
CA ILE A 188 -11.35 -9.54 1.77
C ILE A 188 -12.12 -9.36 3.08
N ASN A 189 -12.49 -10.48 3.69
CA ASN A 189 -12.97 -10.51 5.07
C ASN A 189 -11.77 -10.61 6.01
N TRP A 190 -11.44 -9.53 6.71
CA TRP A 190 -10.26 -9.46 7.55
C TRP A 190 -10.54 -10.07 8.91
N GLN A 191 -10.13 -11.32 9.11
CA GLN A 191 -10.30 -12.03 10.38
C GLN A 191 -8.95 -12.27 11.04
N ARG A 192 -8.86 -11.97 12.33
CA ARG A 192 -7.67 -12.30 13.11
C ARG A 192 -7.67 -13.78 13.46
N THR A 193 -6.48 -14.35 13.54
CA THR A 193 -6.26 -15.72 14.02
C THR A 193 -5.38 -15.68 15.26
N LYS A 194 -5.43 -16.73 16.09
CA LYS A 194 -4.48 -16.85 17.20
C LYS A 194 -3.10 -17.19 16.63
N ILE A 195 -2.11 -16.35 16.90
CA ILE A 195 -0.71 -16.56 16.48
C ILE A 195 0.16 -16.41 17.73
N GLU A 196 0.94 -17.42 18.04
CA GLU A 196 1.99 -17.31 19.04
C GLU A 196 3.22 -16.69 18.38
N PHE A 197 3.64 -15.53 18.88
CA PHE A 197 4.73 -14.77 18.31
C PHE A 197 5.51 -14.07 19.41
N ASN A 198 6.84 -14.21 19.39
CA ASN A 198 7.75 -13.49 20.27
C ASN A 198 8.81 -12.77 19.41
N PRO A 199 8.74 -11.43 19.28
CA PRO A 199 9.66 -10.65 18.44
C PRO A 199 11.13 -10.74 18.90
N TYR A 200 11.36 -11.12 20.15
CA TYR A 200 12.70 -11.19 20.74
C TYR A 200 13.34 -12.56 20.64
N LYS A 201 12.56 -13.62 20.37
CA LYS A 201 13.06 -15.00 20.43
C LYS A 201 14.29 -15.19 19.52
N ARG A 202 14.19 -14.77 18.26
CA ARG A 202 15.31 -14.84 17.31
C ARG A 202 16.57 -14.17 17.83
N TRP A 203 16.45 -12.96 18.37
CA TRP A 203 17.60 -12.19 18.86
C TRP A 203 18.20 -12.81 20.11
N VAL A 204 17.36 -13.27 21.03
CA VAL A 204 17.80 -13.96 22.25
C VAL A 204 18.52 -15.26 21.92
N ASP A 205 18.01 -16.02 20.96
CA ASP A 205 18.65 -17.27 20.53
C ASP A 205 20.02 -16.98 19.89
N LEU A 206 20.13 -15.98 19.01
CA LEU A 206 21.43 -15.55 18.43
C LEU A 206 22.43 -15.04 19.47
N TRP A 207 21.98 -14.32 20.51
CA TRP A 207 22.85 -13.88 21.61
C TRP A 207 23.36 -15.03 22.48
N ARG A 208 22.75 -16.23 22.39
CA ARG A 208 23.18 -17.43 23.12
C ARG A 208 24.10 -18.32 22.31
N GLU A 209 24.28 -18.04 21.02
CA GLU A 209 25.25 -18.74 20.18
C GLU A 209 26.67 -18.29 20.57
N ASP A 210 27.60 -19.25 20.72
CA ASP A 210 29.01 -19.02 21.09
C ASP A 210 29.86 -18.49 19.92
#